data_AF-A0A938ZDN6-F1
#
_entry.id   AF-A0A938ZDN6-F1
#
_cell.length_a   1.000
_cell.length_b   1.000
_cell.length_c   1.000
_cell.angle_alpha   90.00
_cell.angle_beta   90.00
_cell.angle_gamma   90.00
#
_symmetry.space_group_name_H-M   'P 1'
#
loop_
_entity.id
_entity.type
_entity.pdbx_description
1 polymer ?
#
loop_
_entity_poly.entity_id
_entity_poly.type
_entity_poly.pdbx_seq_one_letter_code
_entity_poly.pdbx_strand_id
1 'polypeptide(L)'
;MKIKDVEKRTGITSYNIRFYEKENLLIPKRNPVNGYREYTEEDILLLNRIKMLRMLDIPVSDIRKILYEKEALTSVLNTHLLKIKEEENRLRQNYFLCEELIKMDMSVTDLSEEMLDKMISGKEEYIYQLERIKRQDRIQKIFDISKLIVCIVGGVIAVIMCVQLYLELCNTYMSVPFKVITFVLGLILVVSILRIIVCNETK
;
A
#
# COMPACT_ATOMS: atom_id res chain seq x y z
N MET A 1 -0.25 -29.63 21.59
CA MET A 1 -1.38 -28.82 22.11
C MET A 1 -2.71 -29.42 21.69
N LYS A 2 -3.80 -29.25 22.47
CA LYS A 2 -5.14 -29.70 22.06
C LYS A 2 -5.86 -28.60 21.26
N ILE A 3 -6.91 -28.98 20.53
CA ILE A 3 -7.65 -28.06 19.65
C ILE A 3 -8.19 -26.81 20.38
N LYS A 4 -8.57 -26.94 21.66
CA LYS A 4 -9.06 -25.82 22.46
C LYS A 4 -7.97 -24.82 22.83
N ASP A 5 -6.73 -25.27 22.99
CA ASP A 5 -5.59 -24.39 23.23
C ASP A 5 -5.24 -23.62 21.95
N VAL A 6 -5.29 -24.31 20.80
CA VAL A 6 -5.07 -23.72 19.48
C VAL A 6 -6.13 -22.67 19.16
N GLU A 7 -7.40 -22.95 19.45
CA GLU A 7 -8.50 -22.00 19.29
C GLU A 7 -8.26 -20.71 20.09
N LYS A 8 -7.83 -20.84 21.36
CA LYS A 8 -7.49 -19.67 22.19
C LYS A 8 -6.30 -18.87 21.64
N ARG A 9 -5.28 -19.54 21.11
CA ARG A 9 -4.06 -18.87 20.60
C ARG A 9 -4.23 -18.22 19.23
N THR A 10 -4.98 -18.86 18.33
CA THR A 10 -5.15 -18.40 16.94
C THR A 10 -6.41 -17.55 16.76
N GLY A 11 -7.38 -17.68 17.67
CA GLY A 11 -8.73 -17.14 17.51
C GLY A 11 -9.55 -17.86 16.43
N ILE A 12 -9.06 -19.00 15.90
CA ILE A 12 -9.77 -19.79 14.90
C ILE A 12 -10.62 -20.83 15.63
N THR A 13 -11.91 -20.86 15.35
CA THR A 13 -12.82 -21.81 15.99
C THR A 13 -12.40 -23.26 15.74
N SER A 14 -12.63 -24.15 16.71
CA SER A 14 -12.41 -25.59 16.52
C SER A 14 -13.11 -26.15 15.28
N TYR A 15 -14.25 -25.56 14.88
CA TYR A 15 -14.95 -25.91 13.65
C TYR A 15 -14.10 -25.59 12.41
N ASN A 16 -13.55 -24.38 12.32
CA ASN A 16 -12.71 -23.98 11.19
C ASN A 16 -11.37 -24.73 11.15
N ILE A 17 -10.79 -25.06 12.30
CA ILE A 17 -9.58 -25.90 12.35
C ILE A 17 -9.87 -27.29 11.74
N ARG A 18 -11.00 -27.91 12.10
CA ARG A 18 -11.44 -29.19 11.51
C ARG A 18 -11.79 -29.06 10.02
N PHE A 19 -12.32 -27.93 9.60
CA PHE A 19 -12.54 -27.65 8.19
C PHE A 19 -11.22 -27.60 7.41
N TYR A 20 -10.19 -26.92 7.93
CA TYR A 20 -8.86 -26.90 7.29
C TYR A 20 -8.19 -28.28 7.26
N GLU A 21 -8.40 -29.12 8.28
CA GLU A 21 -8.01 -30.53 8.21
C GLU A 21 -8.71 -31.28 7.08
N LYS A 22 -10.03 -31.13 6.96
CA LYS A 22 -10.82 -31.77 5.90
C LYS A 22 -10.36 -31.33 4.51
N GLU A 23 -9.97 -30.07 4.38
CA GLU A 23 -9.43 -29.49 3.15
C GLU A 23 -7.94 -29.79 2.93
N ASN A 24 -7.33 -30.65 3.74
CA ASN A 24 -5.91 -31.03 3.68
C ASN A 24 -4.94 -29.83 3.76
N LEU A 25 -5.38 -28.72 4.36
CA LEU A 25 -4.53 -27.56 4.64
C LEU A 25 -3.76 -27.67 5.96
N LEU A 26 -4.18 -28.61 6.82
CA LEU A 26 -3.55 -28.87 8.11
C LEU A 26 -3.62 -30.37 8.39
N ILE A 27 -2.50 -30.98 8.75
CA ILE A 27 -2.43 -32.42 9.04
C ILE A 27 -1.74 -32.59 10.39
N PRO A 28 -2.46 -32.39 11.51
CA PRO A 28 -1.85 -32.49 12.83
C PRO A 28 -1.51 -33.94 13.13
N LYS A 29 -0.45 -34.13 13.92
CA LYS A 29 -0.08 -35.47 14.39
C LYS A 29 -1.16 -36.00 15.33
N ARG A 30 -1.28 -37.33 15.37
CA ARG A 30 -2.12 -38.01 16.36
C ARG A 30 -1.24 -38.71 17.37
N ASN A 31 -1.59 -38.58 18.63
CA ASN A 31 -0.91 -39.26 19.71
C ASN A 31 -1.09 -40.79 19.52
N PRO A 32 -0.01 -41.59 19.51
CA PRO A 32 -0.08 -43.01 19.24
C PRO A 32 -0.78 -43.82 20.35
N VAL A 33 -0.89 -43.27 21.56
CA VAL A 33 -1.48 -43.96 22.73
C VAL A 33 -2.99 -43.78 22.79
N ASN A 34 -3.50 -42.57 22.52
CA ASN A 34 -4.91 -42.24 22.72
C ASN A 34 -5.64 -41.72 21.46
N GLY A 35 -4.94 -41.58 20.32
CA GLY A 35 -5.51 -41.18 19.04
C GLY A 35 -5.96 -39.72 18.94
N TYR A 36 -5.77 -38.91 20.00
CA TYR A 36 -6.11 -37.48 19.98
C TYR A 36 -5.16 -36.68 19.10
N ARG A 37 -5.67 -35.56 18.59
CA ARG A 37 -4.90 -34.60 17.79
C ARG A 37 -3.95 -33.82 18.68
N GLU A 38 -2.71 -33.74 18.23
CA GLU A 38 -1.67 -32.92 18.83
C GLU A 38 -1.16 -31.92 17.79
N TYR A 39 -1.41 -30.65 18.09
CA TYR A 39 -0.94 -29.53 17.28
C TYR A 39 0.41 -29.03 17.79
N THR A 40 1.31 -28.71 16.87
CA THR A 40 2.64 -28.13 17.15
C THR A 40 2.64 -26.61 16.98
N GLU A 41 3.78 -25.96 17.23
CA GLU A 41 3.94 -24.53 16.96
C GLU A 41 3.90 -24.22 15.45
N GLU A 42 4.42 -25.13 14.63
CA GLU A 42 4.37 -25.03 13.17
C GLU A 42 2.93 -25.06 12.66
N ASP A 43 2.07 -25.90 13.25
CA ASP A 43 0.64 -25.95 12.94
C ASP A 43 -0.04 -24.61 13.26
N ILE A 44 0.32 -23.97 14.38
CA ILE A 44 -0.20 -22.65 14.75
C ILE A 44 0.26 -21.58 13.76
N LEU A 45 1.54 -21.60 13.36
CA LEU A 45 2.06 -20.67 12.36
C LEU A 45 1.34 -20.85 11.02
N LEU A 46 1.11 -22.09 10.60
CA LEU A 46 0.36 -22.42 9.38
C LEU A 46 -1.08 -21.91 9.45
N LEU A 47 -1.77 -22.16 10.57
CA LEU A 47 -3.11 -21.66 10.83
C LEU A 47 -3.20 -20.13 10.76
N ASN A 48 -2.20 -19.42 11.32
CA ASN A 48 -2.15 -17.96 11.23
C ASN A 48 -1.91 -17.45 9.80
N ARG A 49 -1.09 -18.16 9.00
CA ARG A 49 -0.92 -17.85 7.56
C ARG A 49 -2.22 -18.05 6.79
N ILE A 50 -2.92 -19.17 7.02
CA ILE A 50 -4.23 -19.44 6.42
C ILE A 50 -5.23 -18.35 6.83
N LYS A 51 -5.27 -17.97 8.11
CA LYS A 51 -6.13 -16.89 8.63
C LYS A 51 -5.87 -15.57 7.91
N MET A 52 -4.61 -15.16 7.77
CA MET A 52 -4.24 -13.93 7.06
C MET A 52 -4.73 -13.95 5.60
N LEU A 53 -4.53 -15.06 4.88
CA LEU A 53 -5.00 -15.18 3.50
C LEU A 53 -6.53 -15.19 3.41
N ARG A 54 -7.21 -15.81 4.36
CA ARG A 54 -8.68 -15.79 4.45
C ARG A 54 -9.25 -14.42 4.81
N MET A 55 -8.50 -13.56 5.50
CA MET A 55 -8.90 -12.16 5.74
C MET A 55 -8.87 -11.32 4.46
N LEU A 56 -8.16 -11.77 3.43
CA LEU A 56 -8.15 -11.19 2.10
C LEU A 56 -9.19 -11.85 1.18
N ASP A 57 -10.14 -12.62 1.72
CA ASP A 57 -11.14 -13.38 0.96
C ASP A 57 -10.58 -14.38 -0.07
N ILE A 58 -9.29 -14.72 0.02
CA ILE A 58 -8.66 -15.71 -0.88
C ILE A 58 -9.29 -17.09 -0.60
N PRO A 59 -9.82 -17.78 -1.61
CA PRO A 59 -10.48 -19.06 -1.42
C PRO A 59 -9.49 -20.14 -0.98
N VAL A 60 -9.99 -21.12 -0.23
CA VAL A 60 -9.19 -22.26 0.28
C VAL A 60 -8.49 -23.03 -0.84
N SER A 61 -9.11 -23.10 -2.03
CA SER A 61 -8.51 -23.69 -3.23
C SER A 61 -7.20 -23.00 -3.62
N ASP A 62 -7.16 -21.66 -3.60
CA ASP A 62 -5.97 -20.90 -3.99
C ASP A 62 -4.92 -20.90 -2.87
N ILE A 63 -5.35 -20.91 -1.61
CA ILE A 63 -4.46 -21.12 -0.46
C ILE A 63 -3.73 -22.47 -0.58
N ARG A 64 -4.42 -23.52 -1.03
CA ARG A 64 -3.82 -24.84 -1.28
C ARG A 64 -2.74 -24.77 -2.35
N LYS A 65 -2.99 -24.07 -3.46
CA LYS A 65 -2.00 -23.90 -4.54
C LYS A 65 -0.72 -23.21 -4.05
N ILE A 66 -0.88 -22.18 -3.23
CA ILE A 66 0.25 -21.45 -2.61
C ILE A 66 1.06 -22.39 -1.69
N LEU A 67 0.40 -23.18 -0.86
CA LEU A 67 1.06 -23.99 0.16
C LEU A 67 1.68 -25.29 -0.38
N TYR A 68 1.04 -25.94 -1.35
CA TYR A 68 1.39 -27.30 -1.76
C TYR A 68 1.74 -27.45 -3.25
N GLU A 69 1.20 -26.59 -4.13
CA GLU A 69 1.41 -26.68 -5.58
C GLU A 69 2.53 -25.76 -6.08
N LYS A 70 3.29 -25.17 -5.14
CA LYS A 70 4.43 -24.26 -5.40
C LYS A 70 4.04 -23.02 -6.24
N GLU A 71 2.77 -22.66 -6.26
CA GLU A 71 2.36 -21.41 -6.90
C GLU A 71 2.90 -20.22 -6.10
N ALA A 72 3.53 -19.28 -6.79
CA ALA A 72 4.07 -18.09 -6.12
C ALA A 72 2.92 -17.27 -5.52
N LEU A 73 3.05 -16.90 -4.25
CA LEU A 73 2.06 -16.05 -3.55
C LEU A 73 1.75 -14.77 -4.35
N THR A 74 2.76 -14.17 -4.97
CA THR A 74 2.62 -12.98 -5.81
C THR A 74 1.72 -13.22 -7.03
N SER A 75 1.77 -14.40 -7.65
CA SER A 75 0.90 -14.78 -8.77
C SER A 75 -0.56 -14.76 -8.35
N VAL A 76 -0.89 -15.51 -7.30
CA VAL A 76 -2.26 -15.61 -6.77
C VAL A 76 -2.79 -14.26 -6.32
N LEU A 77 -1.97 -13.47 -5.63
CA LEU A 77 -2.35 -12.12 -5.19
C LEU A 77 -2.58 -11.18 -6.38
N ASN A 78 -1.78 -11.24 -7.44
CA ASN A 78 -2.00 -10.42 -8.64
C ASN A 78 -3.32 -10.78 -9.32
N THR A 79 -3.62 -12.08 -9.48
CA THR A 79 -4.91 -12.52 -10.02
C THR A 79 -6.07 -12.07 -9.13
N HIS A 80 -5.91 -12.15 -7.81
CA HIS A 80 -6.92 -11.71 -6.86
C HIS A 80 -7.14 -10.19 -6.89
N LEU A 81 -6.07 -9.40 -7.01
CA LEU A 81 -6.14 -7.95 -7.18
C LEU A 81 -6.89 -7.55 -8.46
N LEU A 82 -6.70 -8.29 -9.56
CA LEU A 82 -7.47 -8.06 -10.79
C LEU A 82 -8.97 -8.28 -10.57
N LYS A 83 -9.34 -9.38 -9.90
CA LYS A 83 -10.75 -9.68 -9.56
C LYS A 83 -11.35 -8.61 -8.66
N ILE A 84 -10.63 -8.18 -7.62
CA ILE A 84 -11.08 -7.08 -6.74
C ILE A 84 -11.32 -5.82 -7.56
N LYS A 85 -10.41 -5.48 -8.49
CA LYS A 85 -10.54 -4.28 -9.32
C LYS A 85 -11.73 -4.37 -10.28
N GLU A 86 -11.98 -5.53 -10.87
CA GLU A 86 -13.17 -5.78 -11.69
C GLU A 86 -14.45 -5.63 -10.87
N GLU A 87 -14.47 -6.15 -9.65
CA GLU A 87 -15.61 -6.02 -8.75
C GLU A 87 -15.81 -4.57 -8.26
N GLU A 88 -14.75 -3.84 -7.95
CA GLU A 88 -14.81 -2.41 -7.64
C GLU A 88 -15.45 -1.64 -8.80
N ASN A 89 -15.01 -1.89 -10.04
CA ASN A 89 -15.56 -1.26 -11.23
C ASN A 89 -17.05 -1.61 -11.41
N ARG A 90 -17.42 -2.88 -11.24
CA ARG A 90 -18.81 -3.34 -11.31
C ARG A 90 -19.70 -2.65 -10.26
N LEU A 91 -19.22 -2.54 -9.02
CA LEU A 91 -19.95 -1.86 -7.95
C LEU A 91 -20.09 -0.36 -8.20
N ARG A 92 -19.06 0.29 -8.73
CA ARG A 92 -19.11 1.72 -9.12
C ARG A 92 -20.11 1.97 -10.24
N GLN A 93 -20.15 1.08 -11.22
CA GLN A 93 -21.13 1.13 -12.30
C GLN A 93 -22.56 0.96 -11.78
N ASN A 94 -22.78 0.00 -10.89
CA ASN A 94 -24.09 -0.20 -10.26
C ASN A 94 -24.49 1.02 -9.43
N TYR A 95 -23.56 1.60 -8.68
CA TYR A 95 -23.78 2.84 -7.94
C TYR A 95 -24.26 3.97 -8.86
N PHE A 96 -23.58 4.20 -9.98
CA PHE A 96 -23.98 5.21 -10.97
C PHE A 96 -25.39 4.96 -11.49
N LEU A 97 -25.71 3.71 -11.86
CA LEU A 97 -27.05 3.36 -12.32
C LEU A 97 -28.11 3.62 -11.24
N CYS A 98 -27.84 3.26 -9.98
CA CYS A 98 -28.74 3.55 -8.88
C CYS A 98 -28.96 5.06 -8.72
N GLU A 99 -27.91 5.89 -8.80
CA GLU A 99 -28.06 7.34 -8.72
C GLU A 99 -28.90 7.92 -9.88
N GLU A 100 -28.67 7.48 -11.11
CA GLU A 100 -29.44 7.95 -12.26
C GLU A 100 -30.92 7.55 -12.16
N LEU A 101 -31.20 6.30 -11.75
CA LEU A 101 -32.56 5.84 -11.52
C LEU A 101 -33.27 6.63 -10.41
N ILE A 102 -32.56 6.95 -9.32
CA ILE A 102 -33.09 7.79 -8.23
C ILE A 102 -33.41 9.20 -8.75
N LYS A 103 -32.55 9.80 -9.58
CA LYS A 103 -32.77 11.15 -10.13
C LYS A 103 -33.98 11.23 -11.05
N MET A 104 -34.28 10.16 -11.77
CA MET A 104 -35.42 10.13 -12.69
C MET A 104 -36.74 10.04 -11.96
N ASP A 105 -36.79 9.43 -10.76
CA ASP A 105 -38.00 9.31 -9.93
C ASP A 105 -39.21 8.78 -10.73
N MET A 106 -38.98 7.72 -11.51
CA MET A 106 -40.01 7.09 -12.35
C MET A 106 -40.19 5.60 -12.01
N SER A 107 -41.37 5.06 -12.35
CA SER A 107 -41.59 3.62 -12.29
C SER A 107 -40.73 2.91 -13.34
N VAL A 108 -40.27 1.70 -13.01
CA VAL A 108 -39.49 0.85 -13.93
C VAL A 108 -40.28 0.55 -15.22
N THR A 109 -41.61 0.53 -15.16
CA THR A 109 -42.49 0.32 -16.32
C THR A 109 -42.51 1.48 -17.30
N ASP A 110 -42.10 2.66 -16.85
CA ASP A 110 -42.15 3.91 -17.63
C ASP A 110 -40.80 4.24 -18.26
N LEU A 111 -39.79 3.39 -18.05
CA LEU A 111 -38.48 3.49 -18.69
C LEU A 111 -38.62 3.14 -20.17
N SER A 112 -38.41 4.12 -21.05
CA SER A 112 -38.35 3.86 -22.48
C SER A 112 -37.08 3.11 -22.86
N GLU A 113 -37.13 2.36 -23.96
CA GLU A 113 -35.98 1.61 -24.50
C GLU A 113 -34.77 2.54 -24.76
N GLU A 114 -35.02 3.76 -25.23
CA GLU A 114 -33.98 4.78 -25.47
C GLU A 114 -33.31 5.26 -24.17
N MET A 115 -34.05 5.34 -23.06
CA MET A 115 -33.48 5.69 -21.74
C MET A 115 -32.62 4.57 -21.19
N LEU A 116 -33.05 3.32 -21.37
CA LEU A 116 -32.29 2.13 -20.98
C LEU A 116 -30.95 2.06 -21.73
N ASP A 117 -30.97 2.27 -23.05
CA ASP A 117 -29.75 2.27 -23.88
C ASP A 117 -28.77 3.39 -23.49
N LYS A 118 -29.27 4.58 -23.17
CA LYS A 118 -28.45 5.70 -22.66
C LYS A 118 -27.81 5.36 -21.32
N MET A 119 -28.52 4.71 -20.41
CA MET A 119 -27.96 4.30 -19.11
C MET A 119 -26.91 3.21 -19.25
N ILE A 120 -27.15 2.22 -20.11
CA ILE A 120 -26.21 1.13 -20.39
C ILE A 120 -24.93 1.70 -21.02
N SER A 121 -25.07 2.63 -21.96
CA SER A 121 -23.94 3.31 -22.60
C SER A 121 -23.19 4.22 -21.60
N GLY A 122 -23.93 4.96 -20.75
CA GLY A 122 -23.36 5.81 -19.71
C GLY A 122 -22.58 5.03 -18.64
N LYS A 123 -22.95 3.77 -18.38
CA LYS A 123 -22.23 2.85 -17.47
C LYS A 123 -20.80 2.58 -17.92
N GLU A 124 -20.58 2.41 -19.22
CA GLU A 124 -19.24 2.19 -19.79
C GLU A 124 -18.44 3.49 -19.79
N GLU A 125 -19.07 4.61 -20.16
CA GLU A 125 -18.45 5.92 -20.18
C GLU A 125 -18.00 6.36 -18.77
N TYR A 126 -18.81 6.09 -17.73
CA TYR A 126 -18.49 6.44 -16.34
C TYR A 126 -17.16 5.82 -15.87
N ILE A 127 -16.89 4.55 -16.20
CA ILE A 127 -15.63 3.89 -15.87
C ILE A 127 -14.47 4.54 -16.63
N TYR A 128 -14.64 4.84 -17.92
CA TYR A 128 -13.61 5.51 -18.70
C TYR A 128 -13.25 6.88 -18.10
N GLN A 129 -14.25 7.67 -17.70
CA GLN A 129 -14.04 8.97 -17.06
C GLN A 129 -13.30 8.83 -15.71
N LEU A 130 -13.68 7.86 -14.88
CA LEU A 130 -13.01 7.58 -13.60
C LEU A 130 -11.54 7.17 -13.81
N GLU A 131 -11.26 6.32 -14.78
CA GLU A 131 -9.88 5.93 -15.11
C GLU A 131 -9.06 7.11 -15.62
N ARG A 132 -9.68 8.01 -16.40
CA ARG A 132 -9.06 9.23 -16.89
C ARG A 132 -8.70 10.18 -15.75
N ILE A 133 -9.60 10.40 -14.79
CA ILE A 133 -9.35 11.22 -13.59
C ILE A 133 -8.20 10.63 -12.77
N LYS A 134 -8.24 9.32 -12.46
CA LYS A 134 -7.14 8.64 -11.72
C LYS A 134 -5.79 8.73 -12.46
N ARG A 135 -5.80 8.68 -13.80
CA ARG A 135 -4.58 8.85 -14.60
C ARG A 135 -4.06 10.28 -14.50
N GLN A 136 -4.94 11.27 -14.59
CA GLN A 136 -4.60 12.68 -14.49
C GLN A 136 -4.01 13.04 -13.12
N ASP A 137 -4.59 12.53 -12.03
CA ASP A 137 -4.06 12.72 -10.67
C ASP A 137 -2.65 12.14 -10.48
N ARG A 138 -2.39 10.96 -11.04
CA ARG A 138 -1.05 10.35 -11.00
C ARG A 138 -0.03 11.18 -11.76
N ILE A 139 -0.40 11.67 -12.94
CA ILE A 139 0.47 12.54 -13.74
C ILE A 139 0.75 13.83 -12.98
N GLN A 140 -0.27 14.46 -12.39
CA GLN A 140 -0.12 15.68 -11.61
C GLN A 140 0.85 15.49 -10.42
N LYS A 141 0.70 14.40 -9.66
CA LYS A 141 1.63 14.05 -8.57
C LYS A 141 3.07 13.90 -9.04
N ILE A 142 3.30 13.27 -10.19
CA ILE A 142 4.65 13.13 -10.76
C ILE A 142 5.23 14.50 -11.11
N PHE A 143 4.43 15.40 -11.70
CA PHE A 143 4.86 16.78 -11.97
C PHE A 143 5.19 17.57 -10.70
N ASP A 144 4.41 17.39 -9.63
CA ASP A 144 4.68 18.09 -8.37
C ASP A 144 5.95 17.57 -7.70
N ILE A 145 6.20 16.25 -7.76
CA ILE A 145 7.46 15.64 -7.30
C ILE A 145 8.64 16.12 -8.14
N SER A 146 8.50 16.21 -9.47
CA SER A 146 9.59 16.66 -10.34
C SER A 146 9.96 18.12 -10.09
N LYS A 147 8.98 19.00 -9.87
CA LYS A 147 9.23 20.40 -9.46
C LYS A 147 9.99 20.47 -8.13
N LEU A 148 9.57 19.68 -7.14
CA LEU A 148 10.26 19.64 -5.84
C LEU A 148 11.72 19.22 -5.98
N ILE A 149 11.99 18.17 -6.77
CA ILE A 149 13.36 17.69 -7.03
C ILE A 149 14.18 18.78 -7.71
N VAL A 150 13.64 19.46 -8.73
CA VAL A 150 14.33 20.54 -9.43
C VAL A 150 14.68 21.69 -8.47
N CYS A 151 13.77 22.07 -7.57
CA CYS A 151 14.03 23.10 -6.56
C CYS A 151 15.16 22.69 -5.60
N ILE A 152 15.13 21.44 -5.11
CA ILE A 152 16.15 20.93 -4.17
C ILE A 152 17.51 20.87 -4.86
N VAL A 153 17.60 20.24 -6.03
CA VAL A 153 18.84 20.07 -6.78
C VAL A 153 19.40 21.43 -7.20
N GLY A 154 18.57 22.33 -7.72
CA GLY A 154 18.98 23.69 -8.08
C GLY A 154 19.50 24.48 -6.89
N GLY A 155 18.83 24.40 -5.74
CA GLY A 155 19.27 25.04 -4.50
C GLY A 155 20.63 24.52 -4.01
N VAL A 156 20.82 23.19 -4.01
CA VAL A 156 22.10 22.58 -3.62
C VAL A 156 23.24 23.01 -4.56
N ILE A 157 23.02 23.01 -5.88
CA ILE A 157 24.01 23.45 -6.85
C ILE A 157 24.38 24.92 -6.62
N ALA A 158 23.40 25.81 -6.40
CA ALA A 158 23.65 27.22 -6.14
C ALA A 158 24.50 27.43 -4.88
N VAL A 159 24.20 26.71 -3.79
CA VAL A 159 25.00 26.78 -2.54
C VAL A 159 26.43 26.32 -2.80
N ILE A 160 26.62 25.20 -3.51
CA ILE A 160 27.96 24.70 -3.86
C ILE A 160 28.73 25.75 -4.68
N MET A 161 28.10 26.34 -5.69
CA MET A 161 28.72 27.39 -6.50
C MET A 161 29.12 28.61 -5.67
N CYS A 162 28.25 29.07 -4.76
CA CYS A 162 28.56 30.19 -3.87
C CYS A 162 29.75 29.89 -2.94
N VAL A 163 29.80 28.68 -2.38
CA VAL A 163 30.92 28.24 -1.54
C VAL A 163 32.21 28.16 -2.34
N GLN A 164 32.17 27.57 -3.53
CA GLN A 164 33.34 27.48 -4.43
C GLN A 164 33.87 28.87 -4.80
N LEU A 165 32.99 29.77 -5.22
CA LEU A 165 33.35 31.15 -5.58
C LEU A 165 33.98 31.89 -4.38
N TYR A 166 33.40 31.74 -3.18
CA TYR A 166 33.93 32.37 -1.97
C TYR A 166 35.32 31.84 -1.60
N LEU A 167 35.55 30.53 -1.71
CA LEU A 167 36.85 29.92 -1.46
C LEU A 167 37.91 30.42 -2.45
N GLU A 168 37.55 30.58 -3.72
CA GLU A 168 38.44 31.08 -4.77
C GLU A 168 38.79 32.56 -4.57
N LEU A 169 37.80 33.40 -4.22
CA LEU A 169 38.01 34.79 -3.80
C LEU A 169 38.94 34.89 -2.59
N CYS A 170 38.71 34.08 -1.56
CA CYS A 170 39.59 34.02 -0.41
C CYS A 170 41.01 33.61 -0.82
N ASN A 171 41.16 32.65 -1.73
CA ASN A 171 42.47 32.16 -2.11
C ASN A 171 43.30 33.20 -2.88
N THR A 172 42.66 33.92 -3.80
CA THR A 172 43.30 34.89 -4.71
C THR A 172 43.61 36.23 -4.07
N TYR A 173 42.74 36.75 -3.19
CA TYR A 173 42.83 38.13 -2.70
C TYR A 173 43.25 38.28 -1.24
N MET A 174 43.14 37.23 -0.41
CA MET A 174 43.40 37.34 1.03
C MET A 174 44.80 36.84 1.41
N SER A 175 45.48 37.59 2.27
CA SER A 175 46.69 37.10 2.93
C SER A 175 46.33 36.05 4.00
N VAL A 176 47.29 35.19 4.36
CA VAL A 176 47.11 34.09 5.33
C VAL A 176 46.36 34.48 6.62
N PRO A 177 46.66 35.59 7.32
CA PRO A 177 45.94 35.93 8.55
C PRO A 177 44.45 36.20 8.34
N PHE A 178 44.06 36.79 7.22
CA PHE A 178 42.66 37.07 6.92
C PHE A 178 41.87 35.81 6.54
N LYS A 179 42.52 34.81 5.90
CA LYS A 179 41.93 33.48 5.65
C LYS A 179 41.54 32.75 6.95
N VAL A 180 42.39 32.88 7.99
CA VAL A 180 42.12 32.27 9.30
C VAL A 180 40.92 32.93 9.96
N ILE A 181 40.83 34.27 9.91
CA ILE A 181 39.70 35.01 10.50
C ILE A 181 38.38 34.63 9.82
N THR A 182 38.33 34.58 8.49
CA THR A 182 37.11 34.21 7.76
C THR A 182 36.68 32.78 8.03
N PHE A 183 37.62 31.84 8.17
CA PHE A 183 37.34 30.46 8.56
C PHE A 183 36.76 30.36 9.98
N VAL A 184 37.36 31.07 10.94
CA VAL A 184 36.87 31.10 12.34
C VAL A 184 35.46 31.71 12.43
N LEU A 185 35.20 32.81 11.71
CA LEU A 185 33.86 33.41 11.65
C LEU A 185 32.83 32.47 11.01
N GLY A 186 33.21 31.76 9.95
CA GLY A 186 32.37 30.74 9.33
C GLY A 186 31.99 29.61 10.29
N LEU A 187 32.97 29.08 11.04
CA LEU A 187 32.71 28.05 12.06
C LEU A 187 31.77 28.56 13.17
N ILE A 188 31.96 29.79 13.64
CA ILE A 188 31.06 30.41 14.64
C ILE A 188 29.63 30.50 14.10
N LEU A 189 29.46 30.90 12.85
CA LEU A 189 28.16 30.98 12.18
C LEU A 189 27.48 29.61 12.09
N VAL A 190 28.21 28.57 11.66
CA VAL A 190 27.69 27.19 11.58
C VAL A 190 27.27 26.66 12.95
N VAL A 191 28.09 26.86 13.99
CA VAL A 191 27.75 26.46 15.37
C VAL A 191 26.50 27.19 15.87
N SER A 192 26.35 28.47 15.54
CA SER A 192 25.19 29.27 15.92
C SER A 192 23.91 28.77 15.24
N ILE A 193 23.98 28.47 13.94
CA ILE A 193 22.85 27.90 13.18
C ILE A 193 22.47 26.52 13.73
N LEU A 194 23.44 25.64 14.00
CA LEU A 194 23.18 24.32 14.58
C LEU A 194 22.50 24.42 15.96
N ARG A 195 22.94 25.36 16.83
CA ARG A 195 22.26 25.61 18.11
C ARG A 195 20.82 26.04 17.92
N ILE A 196 20.54 26.91 16.96
CA ILE A 196 19.17 27.38 16.66
C ILE A 196 18.30 26.22 16.19
N ILE A 197 18.79 25.37 15.28
CA ILE A 197 18.06 24.20 14.78
C ILE A 197 17.74 23.22 15.93
N VAL A 198 18.72 22.89 16.77
CA VAL A 198 18.54 21.98 17.91
C VAL A 198 17.55 22.54 18.93
N CYS A 199 17.56 23.86 19.18
CA CYS A 199 16.54 24.52 20.03
C CYS A 199 15.14 24.51 19.42
N ASN A 200 15.02 24.47 18.08
CA ASN A 200 13.73 24.46 17.40
C ASN A 200 13.12 23.05 17.30
N GLU A 201 13.94 21.99 17.25
CA GLU A 201 13.48 20.59 17.27
C GLU A 201 13.11 20.08 18.67
N THR A 202 13.52 20.78 19.73
CA THR A 202 13.27 20.38 21.14
C THR A 202 12.05 21.08 21.78
N LYS A 203 11.28 21.84 20.99
CA LYS A 203 9.99 22.43 21.36
C LYS A 203 8.84 21.70 20.66
#